data_AF-A0AAV0HQ68-F1
#
_entry.id   AF-A0AAV0HQ68-F1
#
_cell.length_a   1.000
_cell.length_b   1.000
_cell.length_c   1.000
_cell.angle_alpha   90.00
_cell.angle_beta   90.00
_cell.angle_gamma   90.00
#
_symmetry.space_group_name_H-M   'P 1'
#
loop_
_entity.id
_entity.type
_entity.pdbx_description
1 polymer ?
#
loop_
_entity_poly.entity_id
_entity_poly.type
_entity_poly.pdbx_seq_one_letter_code
_entity_poly.pdbx_strand_id
1 'polypeptide(L)'
;MMEPGLPSQDEPASWDELCDINLVPSELFFKFRKEIEGIRIGVNLEFYNAPINDVQTKLVLKPLSAERQWKFICKPIRQEIRIQSKKIPLTKFLNIQVGIGHNFKTNALAWQWKLNTCLGGDGISRIRNKTTLGLFPGLDFRFGWRADFVLPEVTGQVLL
;
A
#
# COMPACT_ATOMS: atom_id res chain seq x y z
N MET A 1 5.53 -57.99 25.01
CA MET A 1 6.35 -57.80 23.80
C MET A 1 5.37 -57.44 22.69
N MET A 2 5.27 -56.15 22.34
CA MET A 2 4.37 -55.63 21.30
C MET A 2 5.25 -55.05 20.20
N GLU A 3 5.03 -55.50 18.97
CA GLU A 3 5.61 -54.95 17.74
C GLU A 3 5.20 -53.48 17.53
N PRO A 4 6.09 -52.58 17.08
CA PRO A 4 5.70 -51.25 16.65
C PRO A 4 5.19 -51.30 15.20
N GLY A 5 3.88 -51.14 15.02
CA GLY A 5 3.29 -50.90 13.71
C GLY A 5 3.73 -49.53 13.17
N LEU A 6 4.23 -49.52 11.93
CA LEU A 6 4.61 -48.35 11.14
C LEU A 6 3.48 -47.29 11.02
N PRO A 7 3.84 -46.02 10.76
CA PRO A 7 2.92 -44.89 10.83
C PRO A 7 1.83 -44.99 9.78
N SER A 8 0.58 -44.76 10.21
CA SER A 8 -0.54 -44.53 9.29
C SER A 8 -0.22 -43.33 8.42
N GLN A 9 -0.24 -43.55 7.11
CA GLN A 9 -0.11 -42.54 6.06
C GLN A 9 -1.08 -41.39 6.34
N ASP A 10 -0.55 -40.21 6.64
CA ASP A 10 -1.31 -38.95 6.58
C ASP A 10 -1.84 -38.81 5.14
N GLU A 11 -3.16 -38.76 5.00
CA GLU A 11 -3.82 -38.55 3.71
C GLU A 11 -3.25 -37.29 3.04
N PRO A 12 -2.97 -37.31 1.71
CA PRO A 12 -2.51 -36.11 1.03
C PRO A 12 -3.59 -35.04 1.17
N ALA A 13 -3.22 -33.89 1.74
CA ALA A 13 -4.09 -32.74 1.91
C ALA A 13 -4.91 -32.53 0.64
N SER A 14 -6.23 -32.48 0.79
CA SER A 14 -7.15 -32.39 -0.35
C SER A 14 -6.82 -31.12 -1.15
N TRP A 15 -6.97 -31.16 -2.48
CA TRP A 15 -6.68 -29.99 -3.33
C TRP A 15 -7.48 -28.74 -2.90
N ASP A 16 -8.65 -28.94 -2.31
CA ASP A 16 -9.49 -27.88 -1.74
C ASP A 16 -8.91 -27.26 -0.45
N GLU A 17 -8.11 -28.00 0.32
CA GLU A 17 -7.37 -27.48 1.50
C GLU A 17 -6.06 -26.78 1.11
N LEU A 18 -5.47 -27.14 -0.02
CA LEU A 18 -4.22 -26.54 -0.52
C LEU A 18 -4.46 -25.26 -1.34
N CYS A 19 -5.69 -25.00 -1.78
CA CYS A 19 -6.03 -23.89 -2.66
C CYS A 19 -7.32 -23.16 -2.23
N ASP A 20 -7.20 -22.30 -1.23
CA ASP A 20 -8.21 -21.27 -0.95
C ASP A 20 -8.18 -20.20 -2.05
N ILE A 21 -9.00 -20.39 -3.09
CA ILE A 21 -9.22 -19.40 -4.13
C ILE A 21 -10.23 -18.38 -3.57
N ASN A 22 -9.73 -17.43 -2.79
CA ASN A 22 -10.56 -16.30 -2.38
C ASN A 22 -10.96 -15.52 -3.64
N LEU A 23 -12.26 -15.38 -3.92
CA LEU A 23 -12.83 -14.61 -5.04
C LEU A 23 -13.31 -13.21 -4.63
N VAL A 24 -13.08 -12.82 -3.37
CA VAL A 24 -13.31 -11.45 -2.89
C VAL A 24 -12.11 -10.56 -3.23
N PRO A 25 -12.33 -9.38 -3.83
CA PRO A 25 -11.25 -8.42 -4.08
C PRO A 25 -10.50 -8.12 -2.79
N SER A 26 -9.20 -8.40 -2.77
CA SER A 26 -8.35 -8.15 -1.60
C SER A 26 -8.18 -6.66 -1.33
N GLU A 27 -8.51 -5.81 -2.31
CA GLU A 27 -8.37 -4.37 -2.22
C GLU A 27 -9.54 -3.62 -2.87
N LEU A 28 -10.07 -2.61 -2.17
CA LEU A 28 -11.02 -1.63 -2.71
C LEU A 28 -10.46 -0.22 -2.57
N PHE A 29 -10.65 0.61 -3.59
CA PHE A 29 -10.20 2.00 -3.61
C PHE A 29 -11.32 2.92 -4.09
N PHE A 30 -11.61 3.94 -3.29
CA PHE A 30 -12.41 5.08 -3.70
C PHE A 30 -11.48 6.28 -3.84
N LYS A 31 -11.45 6.88 -5.03
CA LYS A 31 -10.57 8.01 -5.31
C LYS A 31 -11.37 9.20 -5.77
N PHE A 32 -11.56 10.14 -4.86
CA PHE A 32 -12.09 11.46 -5.18
C PHE A 32 -10.96 12.37 -5.64
N ARG A 33 -11.20 13.19 -6.66
CA ARG A 33 -10.26 14.14 -7.25
C ARG A 33 -11.01 15.41 -7.63
N LYS A 34 -10.51 16.55 -7.16
CA LYS A 34 -11.00 17.89 -7.49
C LYS A 34 -9.84 18.78 -7.91
N GLU A 35 -10.09 19.63 -8.89
CA GLU A 35 -9.13 20.61 -9.38
C GLU A 35 -9.54 21.99 -8.87
N ILE A 36 -8.61 22.70 -8.24
CA ILE A 36 -8.83 24.03 -7.66
C ILE A 36 -7.57 24.85 -7.96
N GLU A 37 -7.71 25.98 -8.65
CA GLU A 37 -6.64 26.98 -8.85
C GLU A 37 -5.28 26.39 -9.30
N GLY A 38 -5.27 25.48 -10.27
CA GLY A 38 -4.01 24.89 -10.76
C GLY A 38 -3.48 23.71 -9.93
N ILE A 39 -4.18 23.31 -8.87
CA ILE A 39 -3.81 22.23 -7.96
C ILE A 39 -4.86 21.10 -8.06
N ARG A 40 -4.39 19.86 -8.13
CA ARG A 40 -5.23 18.67 -7.99
C ARG A 40 -5.18 18.17 -6.55
N ILE A 41 -6.35 18.19 -5.92
CA ILE A 41 -6.59 17.63 -4.60
C ILE A 41 -7.27 16.28 -4.79
N GLY A 42 -6.80 15.25 -4.10
CA GLY A 42 -7.39 13.93 -4.12
C GLY A 42 -7.57 13.36 -2.72
N VAL A 43 -8.67 12.66 -2.52
CA VAL A 43 -8.94 11.86 -1.32
C VAL A 43 -9.03 10.42 -1.76
N ASN A 44 -8.13 9.57 -1.26
CA ASN A 44 -8.17 8.14 -1.51
C ASN A 44 -8.57 7.42 -0.22
N LEU A 45 -9.64 6.64 -0.31
CA LEU A 45 -10.00 5.65 0.71
C LEU A 45 -9.60 4.28 0.17
N GLU A 46 -8.75 3.59 0.90
CA GLU A 46 -8.19 2.30 0.52
C GLU A 46 -8.57 1.27 1.59
N PHE A 47 -9.23 0.20 1.18
CA PHE A 47 -9.65 -0.90 2.04
C PHE A 47 -8.90 -2.16 1.63
N TYR A 48 -8.32 -2.86 2.60
CA TYR A 48 -7.55 -4.08 2.40
C TYR A 48 -8.19 -5.20 3.21
N ASN A 49 -8.49 -6.33 2.57
CA ASN A 49 -9.21 -7.46 3.19
C ASN A 49 -8.28 -8.59 3.68
N ALA A 50 -6.97 -8.53 3.40
CA ALA A 50 -6.01 -9.56 3.78
C ALA A 50 -4.61 -8.96 4.02
N PRO A 51 -3.84 -9.44 5.03
CA PRO A 51 -4.20 -10.45 6.04
C PRO A 51 -5.02 -9.90 7.22
N ILE A 52 -5.18 -8.58 7.34
CA ILE A 52 -6.00 -7.91 8.37
C ILE A 52 -6.84 -6.86 7.64
N ASN A 53 -8.11 -6.73 8.04
CA ASN A 53 -8.98 -5.64 7.58
C ASN A 53 -8.39 -4.30 7.97
N ASP A 54 -7.79 -3.60 7.01
CA ASP A 54 -7.18 -2.29 7.20
C ASP A 54 -7.86 -1.24 6.30
N VAL A 55 -8.01 -0.04 6.86
CA VAL A 55 -8.61 1.10 6.17
C VAL A 55 -7.63 2.27 6.23
N GLN A 56 -7.17 2.69 5.05
CA GLN A 56 -6.24 3.79 4.92
C GLN A 56 -6.89 4.95 4.19
N THR A 57 -6.80 6.14 4.79
CA THR A 57 -7.17 7.39 4.13
C THR A 57 -5.90 8.11 3.69
N LYS A 58 -5.90 8.65 2.47
CA LYS A 58 -4.78 9.45 1.93
C LYS A 58 -5.30 10.71 1.28
N LEU A 59 -4.83 11.85 1.76
CA LEU A 59 -4.99 13.14 1.10
C LEU A 59 -3.79 13.34 0.18
N VAL A 60 -4.05 13.61 -1.10
CA VAL A 60 -3.03 13.77 -2.12
C VAL A 60 -3.14 15.16 -2.71
N LEU A 61 -2.05 15.91 -2.66
CA LEU A 61 -1.95 17.21 -3.32
C LEU A 61 -0.85 17.13 -4.37
N LYS A 62 -1.16 17.55 -5.58
CA LYS A 62 -0.18 17.68 -6.66
C LYS A 62 -0.59 18.82 -7.61
N PRO A 63 0.34 19.45 -8.30
CA PRO A 63 0.01 20.47 -9.28
C PRO A 63 -0.65 19.83 -10.53
N LEU A 64 -1.38 20.63 -11.29
CA LEU A 64 -1.96 20.23 -12.58
C LEU A 64 -0.92 20.27 -13.70
N SER A 65 0.00 21.22 -13.65
CA SER A 65 1.08 21.34 -14.63
C SER A 65 2.12 20.22 -14.48
N ALA A 66 2.48 19.60 -15.60
CA ALA A 66 3.50 18.55 -15.68
C ALA A 66 4.92 19.09 -15.36
N GLU A 67 5.16 20.39 -15.53
CA GLU A 67 6.43 21.03 -15.21
C GLU A 67 6.70 21.08 -13.70
N ARG A 68 5.63 21.11 -12.89
CA ARG A 68 5.73 21.16 -11.44
C ARG A 68 5.72 19.72 -10.91
N GLN A 69 6.89 19.19 -10.54
CA GLN A 69 7.03 17.78 -10.17
C GLN A 69 6.94 17.49 -8.66
N TRP A 70 6.01 18.13 -7.95
CA TRP A 70 5.79 17.83 -6.53
C TRP A 70 4.50 17.03 -6.29
N LYS A 71 4.48 16.25 -5.23
CA LYS A 71 3.29 15.54 -4.74
C LYS A 71 3.43 15.35 -3.24
N PHE A 72 2.44 15.81 -2.49
CA PHE A 72 2.33 15.56 -1.06
C PHE A 72 1.24 14.53 -0.80
N ILE A 73 1.51 13.63 0.12
CA ILE A 73 0.59 12.58 0.55
C ILE A 73 0.49 12.68 2.06
N CYS A 74 -0.63 13.19 2.55
CA CYS A 74 -0.95 13.16 3.97
C CYS A 74 -1.75 11.89 4.28
N LYS A 75 -1.30 11.14 5.28
CA LYS A 75 -1.90 9.91 5.77
C LYS A 75 -2.28 10.12 7.24
N PRO A 76 -3.57 10.38 7.54
CA PRO A 76 -4.05 10.28 8.90
C PRO A 76 -4.08 8.80 9.30
N ILE A 77 -3.33 8.47 10.34
CA ILE A 77 -3.32 7.19 11.04
C ILE A 77 -3.89 7.48 12.43
N ARG A 78 -4.46 6.49 13.14
CA ARG A 78 -5.04 6.72 14.47
C ARG A 78 -4.04 7.46 15.38
N GLN A 79 -4.37 8.70 15.76
CA GLN A 79 -3.55 9.58 16.62
C GLN A 79 -2.20 10.02 16.02
N GLU A 80 -1.98 9.84 14.71
CA GLU A 80 -0.76 10.28 14.03
C GLU A 80 -1.08 10.86 12.64
N ILE A 81 -0.49 12.00 12.29
CA ILE A 81 -0.53 12.52 10.92
C ILE A 81 0.85 12.35 10.30
N ARG A 82 0.91 11.66 9.15
CA ARG A 82 2.14 11.52 8.36
C ARG A 82 2.03 12.25 7.04
N ILE A 83 2.94 13.16 6.76
CA ILE A 83 3.07 13.86 5.49
C ILE A 83 4.26 13.27 4.75
N GLN A 84 4.05 12.75 3.53
CA GLN A 84 5.08 12.13 2.72
C GLN A 84 5.21 12.81 1.36
N SER A 85 6.45 12.90 0.88
CA SER A 85 6.79 13.39 -0.46
C SER A 85 6.52 12.35 -1.55
N LYS A 86 6.65 12.78 -2.81
CA LYS A 86 6.79 11.90 -3.97
C LYS A 86 8.03 11.02 -3.77
N LYS A 87 7.98 9.76 -4.24
CA LYS A 87 9.20 8.93 -4.35
C LYS A 87 10.20 9.64 -5.27
N ILE A 88 11.40 9.87 -4.76
CA ILE A 88 12.52 10.44 -5.48
C ILE A 88 13.40 9.27 -5.93
N PRO A 89 13.55 9.04 -7.24
CA PRO A 89 14.45 8.00 -7.74
C PRO A 89 15.89 8.40 -7.43
N LEU A 90 16.60 7.56 -6.67
CA LEU A 90 18.04 7.68 -6.44
C LEU A 90 18.83 6.98 -7.53
N THR A 91 18.34 5.81 -7.97
CA THR A 91 18.92 5.02 -9.06
C THR A 91 17.79 4.36 -9.87
N LYS A 92 18.13 3.59 -10.91
CA LYS A 92 17.16 2.78 -11.67
C LYS A 92 16.36 1.82 -10.77
N PHE A 93 16.94 1.41 -9.64
CA PHE A 93 16.40 0.38 -8.76
C PHE A 93 16.13 0.87 -7.35
N LEU A 94 16.31 2.15 -7.05
CA LEU A 94 16.20 2.64 -5.68
C LEU A 94 15.44 3.96 -5.66
N ASN A 95 14.45 4.03 -4.78
CA ASN A 95 13.66 5.22 -4.55
C ASN A 95 13.69 5.58 -3.07
N ILE A 96 13.98 6.84 -2.76
CA ILE A 96 13.81 7.38 -1.42
C ILE A 96 12.48 8.12 -1.32
N GLN A 97 11.83 8.00 -0.18
CA GLN A 97 10.66 8.79 0.17
C GLN A 97 10.87 9.38 1.55
N VAL A 98 10.79 10.70 1.65
CA VAL A 98 10.91 11.42 2.93
C VAL A 98 9.55 11.92 3.38
N GLY A 99 9.38 12.07 4.69
CA GLY A 99 8.17 12.55 5.31
C GLY A 99 8.37 12.98 6.75
N ILE A 100 7.33 13.60 7.29
CA ILE A 100 7.25 14.06 8.68
C ILE A 100 5.99 13.46 9.29
N GLY A 101 6.13 12.85 10.46
CA GLY A 101 5.05 12.34 11.29
C GLY A 101 4.86 13.21 12.51
N HIS A 102 3.62 13.44 12.92
CA HIS A 102 3.30 14.00 14.22
C HIS A 102 2.35 13.07 14.97
N ASN A 103 2.76 12.63 16.15
CA ASN A 103 1.95 11.79 17.02
C ASN A 103 1.31 12.66 18.12
N PHE A 104 -0.02 12.75 18.10
CA PHE A 104 -0.78 13.57 19.04
C PHE A 104 -0.81 13.01 20.46
N LYS A 105 -0.62 11.69 20.63
CA LYS A 105 -0.62 11.05 21.95
C LYS A 105 0.67 11.33 22.72
N THR A 106 1.81 11.27 22.03
CA THR A 106 3.12 11.52 22.63
C THR A 106 3.62 12.94 22.41
N ASN A 107 2.84 13.77 21.69
CA ASN A 107 3.21 15.10 21.20
C ASN A 107 4.59 15.13 20.50
N ALA A 108 4.96 14.02 19.85
CA ALA A 108 6.29 13.85 19.26
C ALA A 108 6.25 14.17 17.77
N LEU A 109 7.28 14.85 17.29
CA LEU A 109 7.55 15.03 15.87
C LEU A 109 8.58 14.01 15.43
N ALA A 110 8.39 13.46 14.24
CA ALA A 110 9.23 12.40 13.73
C ALA A 110 9.61 12.66 12.27
N TRP A 111 10.90 12.68 11.99
CA TRP A 111 11.38 12.58 10.61
C TRP A 111 11.34 11.14 10.17
N GLN A 112 10.64 10.87 9.07
CA GLN A 112 10.47 9.54 8.51
C GLN A 112 11.09 9.48 7.13
N TRP A 113 11.90 8.47 6.87
CA TRP A 113 12.39 8.17 5.54
C TRP A 113 12.20 6.69 5.24
N LYS A 114 11.91 6.41 3.97
CA LYS A 114 11.60 5.08 3.46
C LYS A 114 12.37 4.85 2.18
N LEU A 115 13.24 3.85 2.20
CA LEU A 115 13.99 3.40 1.03
C LEU A 115 13.27 2.21 0.42
N ASN A 116 12.86 2.34 -0.85
CA ASN A 116 12.19 1.29 -1.60
C ASN A 116 13.08 0.85 -2.76
N THR A 117 13.19 -0.45 -2.98
CA THR A 117 13.80 -0.99 -4.19
C THR A 117 12.78 -1.15 -5.32
N CYS A 118 13.19 -0.84 -6.56
CA CYS A 118 12.50 -1.18 -7.80
C CYS A 118 12.95 -2.54 -8.34
N LEU A 119 13.81 -3.31 -7.65
CA LEU A 119 14.08 -4.75 -7.94
C LEU A 119 12.84 -5.65 -7.71
N GLY A 120 11.67 -5.04 -7.78
CA GLY A 120 10.32 -5.53 -7.65
C GLY A 120 9.25 -4.50 -8.06
N GLY A 121 9.63 -3.44 -8.78
CA GLY A 121 8.73 -2.38 -9.23
C GLY A 121 8.60 -2.35 -10.74
N ASP A 122 7.37 -2.47 -11.23
CA ASP A 122 6.92 -2.65 -12.63
C ASP A 122 7.21 -4.04 -13.23
N GLY A 123 6.64 -5.09 -12.61
CA GLY A 123 6.28 -6.31 -13.33
C GLY A 123 6.59 -7.65 -12.66
N ILE A 124 7.57 -7.73 -11.75
CA ILE A 124 8.13 -9.05 -11.37
C ILE A 124 7.90 -9.44 -9.90
N SER A 125 7.88 -8.50 -8.93
CA SER A 125 7.67 -8.86 -7.51
C SER A 125 6.24 -8.57 -7.00
N ARG A 126 5.31 -8.16 -7.87
CA ARG A 126 3.92 -7.97 -7.48
C ARG A 126 2.99 -8.12 -8.67
N ILE A 127 2.21 -9.20 -8.71
CA ILE A 127 1.11 -9.34 -9.68
C ILE A 127 -0.09 -8.58 -9.10
N ARG A 128 -0.57 -7.59 -9.84
CA ARG A 128 -1.72 -6.79 -9.42
C ARG A 128 -2.67 -6.57 -10.59
N ASN A 129 -3.81 -7.24 -10.55
CA ASN A 129 -4.88 -6.99 -11.50
C ASN A 129 -5.84 -5.95 -10.90
N LYS A 130 -6.09 -4.85 -11.60
CA LYS A 130 -7.01 -3.80 -11.14
C LYS A 130 -8.04 -3.50 -12.20
N THR A 131 -9.29 -3.50 -11.79
CA THR A 131 -10.39 -2.94 -12.57
C THR A 131 -10.72 -1.56 -12.03
N THR A 132 -10.87 -0.58 -12.92
CA THR A 132 -11.26 0.79 -12.59
C THR A 132 -12.60 1.10 -13.23
N LEU A 133 -13.56 1.54 -12.43
CA LEU A 133 -14.88 1.99 -12.84
C LEU A 133 -15.02 3.47 -12.49
N GLY A 134 -15.16 4.33 -13.51
CA GLY A 134 -15.48 5.73 -13.30
C GLY A 134 -16.95 5.85 -12.92
N LEU A 135 -17.25 6.41 -11.75
CA LEU A 135 -18.63 6.57 -11.28
C LEU A 135 -19.22 7.88 -11.82
N PHE A 136 -18.47 8.98 -11.69
CA PHE A 136 -18.80 10.30 -12.22
C PHE A 136 -17.51 11.16 -12.27
N PRO A 137 -17.52 12.34 -12.92
CA PRO A 137 -16.33 13.18 -13.02
C PRO A 137 -15.68 13.44 -11.65
N GLY A 138 -14.43 13.00 -11.50
CA GLY A 138 -13.67 13.16 -10.26
C GLY A 138 -13.80 12.02 -9.25
N LEU A 139 -14.70 11.03 -9.43
CA LEU A 139 -14.78 9.84 -8.56
C LEU A 139 -14.57 8.53 -9.34
N ASP A 140 -13.55 7.78 -8.93
CA ASP A 140 -13.33 6.43 -9.41
C ASP A 140 -13.51 5.41 -8.28
N PHE A 141 -14.15 4.30 -8.61
CA PHE A 141 -14.08 3.06 -7.84
C PHE A 141 -13.07 2.11 -8.49
N ARG A 142 -12.22 1.48 -7.69
CA ARG A 142 -11.26 0.49 -8.18
C ARG A 142 -11.24 -0.70 -7.25
N PHE A 143 -11.21 -1.88 -7.82
CA PHE A 143 -11.01 -3.13 -7.09
C PHE A 143 -9.88 -3.91 -7.75
N GLY A 144 -9.18 -4.72 -6.96
CA GLY A 144 -8.05 -5.47 -7.51
C GLY A 144 -7.62 -6.67 -6.68
N TRP A 145 -6.90 -7.53 -7.38
CA TRP A 145 -6.25 -8.74 -6.91
C TRP A 145 -4.77 -8.46 -6.71
N ARG A 146 -4.14 -9.06 -5.70
CA ARG A 146 -2.74 -8.81 -5.36
C ARG A 146 -2.04 -10.11 -4.96
N ALA A 147 -0.86 -10.36 -5.54
CA ALA A 147 0.14 -11.29 -5.03
C ALA A 147 1.47 -10.52 -4.88
N ASP A 148 2.02 -10.47 -3.65
CA ASP A 148 3.22 -9.71 -3.30
C ASP A 148 4.41 -10.66 -3.07
N PHE A 149 5.54 -10.43 -3.74
CA PHE A 149 6.86 -10.92 -3.33
C PHE A 149 7.50 -9.88 -2.41
N VAL A 150 7.80 -10.27 -1.17
CA VAL A 150 8.32 -9.37 -0.15
C VAL A 150 9.84 -9.21 -0.33
N LEU A 151 10.26 -8.03 -0.79
CA LEU A 151 11.66 -7.61 -0.77
C LEU A 151 11.92 -6.75 0.48
N PRO A 152 13.15 -6.76 1.02
CA PRO A 152 13.47 -6.01 2.22
C PRO A 152 13.22 -4.50 2.01
N GLU A 153 12.36 -3.95 2.86
CA GLU A 153 12.11 -2.51 2.96
C GLU A 153 12.92 -1.95 4.13
N VAL A 154 13.67 -0.87 3.90
CA VAL A 154 14.41 -0.18 4.96
C VAL A 154 13.71 1.13 5.27
N THR A 155 13.28 1.27 6.52
CA THR A 155 12.66 2.49 7.04
C THR A 155 13.42 2.99 8.26
N GLY A 156 13.61 4.30 8.35
CA GLY A 156 14.16 4.94 9.53
C GLY A 156 13.26 6.05 10.04
N GLN A 157 13.30 6.25 11.35
CA GLN A 157 12.59 7.31 12.04
C GLN A 157 13.52 7.97 13.05
N VAL A 158 13.58 9.30 13.04
CA VAL A 158 14.28 10.10 14.04
C VAL A 158 13.22 10.90 14.81
N LEU A 159 13.16 10.70 16.12
CA LEU A 159 12.27 11.45 17.01
C LEU A 159 12.93 12.78 17.39
N LEU A 160 12.14 13.85 17.36
CA LEU A 160 12.49 15.18 17.84
C LEU A 160 11.71 15.52 19.10
#